data_AF-A0A6A3VPC4-F1
#
_entry.id   AF-A0A6A3VPC4-F1
#
_cell.length_a   1.000
_cell.length_b   1.000
_cell.length_c   1.000
_cell.angle_alpha   90.00
_cell.angle_beta   90.00
_cell.angle_gamma   90.00
#
_symmetry.space_group_name_H-M   'P 1'
#
loop_
_entity.id
_entity.type
_entity.pdbx_description
1 polymer ?
#
loop_
_entity_poly.entity_id
_entity_poly.type
_entity_poly.pdbx_seq_one_letter_code
_entity_poly.pdbx_strand_id
1 'polypeptide(L)'
;MTLPNTPELQERLLTPQKSYKTHKMPLVPYVIGIRAAPIVATTVVIATLITCVSVAKAKDIYLGGLAWPYFSDTGRDAPGYTIFCVGLTTVAVALILTWITNYEFQRELMERESRDNTENHYAASIRKYCEVVRVLGVVSTFGLPVLAFFSTTSHDAIHKYAAYWFFVLEAVALVVNTIASFKLDRLTSAGNPHYTLEESEVPQASTNVFNPWNDSTSTTKRTFYIQLVFTTLFWIGFLLYIPIGLALIDDFQRLTVKDCLDLNLGEKYCTDTMRLNDTETVLWNYDNFHGINQMRSASQLACILTLVGYSMSFLSHRSDSLQDDTV
;
A
#
# COMPACT_ATOMS: atom_id res chain seq x y z
N MET A 1 -27.83 8.78 -57.31
CA MET A 1 -27.26 9.73 -56.33
C MET A 1 -25.82 9.36 -56.09
N THR A 2 -24.90 10.05 -56.74
CA THR A 2 -23.45 9.92 -56.56
C THR A 2 -23.02 10.91 -55.49
N LEU A 3 -22.48 10.44 -54.37
CA LEU A 3 -21.88 11.29 -53.34
C LEU A 3 -20.66 12.03 -53.93
N PRO A 4 -20.48 13.33 -53.63
CA PRO A 4 -19.34 14.09 -54.12
C PRO A 4 -18.07 13.73 -53.33
N ASN A 5 -17.03 13.31 -54.05
CA ASN A 5 -15.66 13.20 -53.54
C ASN A 5 -15.14 14.61 -53.24
N THR A 6 -15.21 15.04 -51.99
CA THR A 6 -14.55 16.28 -51.54
C THR A 6 -13.10 15.99 -51.14
N PRO A 7 -12.14 16.80 -51.62
CA PRO A 7 -10.69 16.57 -51.40
C PRO A 7 -10.27 16.64 -49.91
N GLU A 8 -11.06 17.28 -49.04
CA GLU A 8 -10.82 17.31 -47.60
C GLU A 8 -10.90 15.93 -46.92
N LEU A 9 -11.71 15.01 -47.47
CA LEU A 9 -11.81 13.64 -46.94
C LEU A 9 -10.55 12.82 -47.26
N GLN A 10 -9.91 13.13 -48.40
CA GLN A 10 -8.72 12.44 -48.88
C GLN A 10 -7.46 12.92 -48.13
N GLU A 11 -7.44 14.18 -47.70
CA GLU A 11 -6.34 14.75 -46.91
C GLU A 11 -6.33 14.23 -45.46
N ARG A 12 -7.51 13.97 -44.86
CA ARG A 12 -7.59 13.32 -43.54
C ARG A 12 -7.09 11.87 -43.55
N LEU A 13 -7.29 11.14 -44.65
CA LEU A 13 -6.84 9.75 -44.81
C LEU A 13 -5.32 9.62 -45.07
N LEU A 14 -4.64 10.72 -45.44
CA LEU A 14 -3.22 10.73 -45.79
C LEU A 14 -2.31 11.31 -44.70
N THR A 15 -2.86 11.72 -43.56
CA THR A 15 -2.01 12.13 -42.43
C THR A 15 -1.34 10.89 -41.83
N PRO A 16 0.01 10.81 -41.81
CA PRO A 16 0.70 9.66 -41.25
C PRO A 16 0.37 9.60 -39.76
N GLN A 17 -0.30 8.51 -39.37
CA GLN A 17 -0.52 8.14 -37.98
C GLN A 17 0.85 8.19 -37.28
N LYS A 18 1.04 9.15 -36.36
CA LYS A 18 2.28 9.26 -35.59
C LYS A 18 2.51 7.90 -34.93
N SER A 19 3.51 7.16 -35.42
CA SER A 19 3.98 5.92 -34.84
C SER A 19 4.54 6.21 -33.46
N TYR A 20 3.67 6.17 -32.45
CA TYR A 20 4.08 6.19 -31.06
C TYR A 20 4.90 4.92 -30.82
N LYS A 21 6.21 5.09 -30.64
CA LYS A 21 7.11 4.03 -30.19
C LYS A 21 6.52 3.43 -28.91
N THR A 22 6.00 2.20 -29.00
CA THR A 22 5.68 1.38 -27.85
C THR A 22 6.98 1.13 -27.10
N HIS A 23 7.14 1.80 -25.97
CA HIS A 23 8.27 1.55 -25.07
C HIS A 23 8.00 0.20 -24.40
N LYS A 24 8.33 -0.91 -25.08
CA LYS A 24 8.27 -2.26 -24.49
C LYS A 24 9.25 -2.28 -23.31
N MET A 25 8.74 -2.38 -22.09
CA MET A 25 9.59 -2.69 -20.94
C MET A 25 10.11 -4.12 -21.10
N PRO A 26 11.38 -4.39 -20.75
CA PRO A 26 11.87 -5.75 -20.71
C PRO A 26 11.02 -6.58 -19.73
N LEU A 27 10.68 -7.81 -20.11
CA LEU A 27 9.77 -8.72 -19.40
C LEU A 27 10.19 -8.99 -17.93
N VAL A 28 11.50 -8.95 -17.66
CA VAL A 28 12.11 -9.31 -16.38
C VAL A 28 11.82 -8.29 -15.25
N PRO A 29 12.07 -6.98 -15.39
CA PRO A 29 11.72 -6.00 -14.34
C PRO A 29 10.22 -5.94 -14.05
N TYR A 30 9.37 -6.27 -15.01
CA TYR A 30 7.91 -6.26 -14.86
C TYR A 30 7.41 -7.38 -13.93
N VAL A 31 7.86 -8.62 -14.14
CA VAL A 31 7.52 -9.77 -13.29
C VAL A 31 8.04 -9.59 -11.86
N ILE A 32 9.26 -9.04 -11.71
CA ILE A 32 9.86 -8.78 -10.41
C ILE A 32 9.02 -7.78 -9.61
N GLY A 33 8.62 -6.65 -10.22
CA GLY A 33 7.89 -5.62 -9.47
C GLY A 33 6.43 -5.94 -9.21
N ILE A 34 5.72 -6.65 -10.10
CA ILE A 34 4.28 -6.94 -9.91
C ILE A 34 4.05 -8.12 -8.97
N ARG A 35 4.90 -9.15 -9.01
CA ARG A 35 4.69 -10.37 -8.21
C ARG A 35 5.66 -10.48 -7.04
N ALA A 36 6.95 -10.33 -7.30
CA ALA A 36 7.95 -10.57 -6.25
C ALA A 36 7.95 -9.45 -5.20
N ALA A 37 7.87 -8.18 -5.61
CA ALA A 37 7.97 -7.06 -4.68
C ALA A 37 6.84 -7.02 -3.62
N PRO A 38 5.54 -7.18 -3.96
CA PRO A 38 4.48 -7.22 -2.95
C PRO A 38 4.59 -8.43 -2.02
N ILE A 39 5.02 -9.59 -2.53
CA ILE A 39 5.26 -10.80 -1.73
C ILE A 39 6.40 -10.58 -0.75
N VAL A 40 7.51 -9.98 -1.21
CA VAL A 40 8.66 -9.64 -0.36
C VAL A 40 8.24 -8.64 0.71
N ALA A 41 7.55 -7.56 0.35
CA ALA A 41 7.06 -6.57 1.31
C ALA A 41 6.19 -7.23 2.40
N THR A 42 5.22 -8.05 2.00
CA THR A 42 4.33 -8.77 2.92
C THR A 42 5.08 -9.77 3.81
N THR A 43 5.93 -10.60 3.22
CA THR A 43 6.65 -11.64 3.97
C THR A 43 7.60 -11.00 4.97
N VAL A 44 8.34 -9.98 4.54
CA VAL A 44 9.31 -9.30 5.39
C VAL A 44 8.63 -8.52 6.50
N VAL A 45 7.51 -7.81 6.24
CA VAL A 45 6.83 -7.06 7.32
C VAL A 45 6.24 -8.01 8.36
N ILE A 46 5.64 -9.13 7.94
CA ILE A 46 5.12 -10.16 8.87
C ILE A 46 6.27 -10.78 9.68
N ALA A 47 7.35 -11.18 9.01
CA ALA A 47 8.51 -11.76 9.69
C ALA A 47 9.13 -10.76 10.68
N THR A 48 9.24 -9.48 10.31
CA THR A 48 9.75 -8.41 11.19
C THR A 48 8.84 -8.23 12.40
N LEU A 49 7.53 -8.14 12.19
CA LEU A 49 6.52 -8.04 13.26
C LEU A 49 6.65 -9.18 14.26
N ILE A 50 6.59 -10.42 13.77
CA ILE A 50 6.65 -11.61 14.60
C ILE A 50 7.98 -11.64 15.36
N THR A 51 9.10 -11.43 14.66
CA THR A 51 10.42 -11.53 15.28
C THR A 51 10.64 -10.45 16.35
N CYS A 52 10.30 -9.19 16.08
CA CYS A 52 10.44 -8.12 17.07
C CYS A 52 9.57 -8.37 18.30
N VAL A 53 8.31 -8.79 18.13
CA VAL A 53 7.42 -9.13 19.25
C VAL A 53 7.96 -10.32 20.03
N SER A 54 8.39 -11.40 19.36
CA SER A 54 8.95 -12.58 20.00
C SER A 54 10.22 -12.27 20.79
N VAL A 55 11.12 -11.46 20.22
CA VAL A 55 12.35 -11.02 20.91
C VAL A 55 12.02 -10.16 22.13
N ALA A 56 11.08 -9.22 21.98
CA ALA A 56 10.68 -8.36 23.09
C ALA A 56 10.07 -9.17 24.25
N LYS A 57 9.22 -10.15 23.94
CA LYS A 57 8.63 -11.05 24.95
C LYS A 57 9.66 -12.00 25.57
N ALA A 58 10.57 -12.58 24.77
CA ALA A 58 11.57 -13.52 25.26
C ALA A 58 12.64 -12.87 26.17
N LYS A 59 12.82 -11.55 26.06
CA LYS A 59 13.76 -10.77 26.87
C LYS A 59 13.10 -9.92 27.95
N ASP A 60 11.79 -10.07 28.16
CA ASP A 60 11.00 -9.25 29.10
C ASP A 60 11.21 -7.74 28.90
N ILE A 61 11.34 -7.31 27.63
CA ILE A 61 11.49 -5.89 27.29
C ILE A 61 10.19 -5.18 27.65
N TYR A 62 10.31 -4.06 28.37
CA TYR A 62 9.17 -3.24 28.75
C TYR A 62 8.59 -2.48 27.55
N LEU A 63 7.31 -2.72 27.25
CA LEU A 63 6.59 -2.16 26.11
C LEU A 63 5.43 -1.25 26.54
N GLY A 64 5.65 -0.50 27.64
CA GLY A 64 4.73 0.55 28.10
C GLY A 64 3.43 0.04 28.72
N GLY A 65 3.41 -1.20 29.24
CA GLY A 65 2.26 -1.76 29.97
C GLY A 65 1.11 -2.28 29.09
N LEU A 66 1.20 -2.17 27.75
CA LEU A 66 0.14 -2.57 26.83
C LEU A 66 0.11 -4.09 26.59
N ALA A 67 -1.11 -4.65 26.46
CA ALA A 67 -1.31 -6.03 26.06
C ALA A 67 -0.85 -6.27 24.62
N TRP A 68 -1.24 -5.36 23.71
CA TRP A 68 -0.64 -5.24 22.39
C TRP A 68 0.15 -3.94 22.29
N PRO A 69 1.49 -4.00 22.14
CA PRO A 69 2.34 -2.82 22.16
C PRO A 69 2.33 -2.06 20.84
N TYR A 70 2.74 -0.79 20.87
CA TYR A 70 3.10 -0.10 19.63
C TYR A 70 4.27 -0.83 18.96
N PHE A 71 4.17 -1.03 17.65
CA PHE A 71 5.16 -1.84 16.94
C PHE A 71 6.57 -1.23 17.01
N SER A 72 6.66 0.08 16.99
CA SER A 72 7.91 0.84 17.14
C SER A 72 8.66 0.51 18.43
N ASP A 73 7.96 0.23 19.53
CA ASP A 73 8.62 -0.07 20.81
C ASP A 73 9.19 -1.49 20.85
N THR A 74 8.63 -2.40 20.06
CA THR A 74 9.17 -3.78 19.91
C THR A 74 10.52 -3.79 19.18
N GLY A 75 10.77 -2.74 18.38
CA GLY A 75 12.02 -2.52 17.66
C GLY A 75 12.97 -1.56 18.37
N ARG A 76 12.77 -1.23 19.65
CA ARG A 76 13.62 -0.26 20.36
C ARG A 76 14.96 -0.86 20.81
N ASP A 77 14.91 -2.05 21.42
CA ASP A 77 16.04 -2.68 22.10
C ASP A 77 16.78 -3.68 21.22
N ALA A 78 18.08 -3.91 21.47
CA ALA A 78 18.85 -4.89 20.73
C ALA A 78 18.52 -6.35 21.14
N PRO A 79 18.42 -7.29 20.17
CA PRO A 79 18.64 -7.16 18.72
C PRO A 79 17.41 -6.70 17.92
N GLY A 80 16.25 -6.50 18.56
CA GLY A 80 15.00 -6.07 17.92
C GLY A 80 15.16 -4.82 17.06
N TYR A 81 15.98 -3.86 17.49
CA TYR A 81 16.30 -2.66 16.72
C TYR A 81 16.91 -2.94 15.35
N THR A 82 17.91 -3.82 15.27
CA THR A 82 18.52 -4.18 13.99
C THR A 82 17.53 -4.87 13.08
N ILE A 83 16.70 -5.77 13.62
CA ILE A 83 15.66 -6.49 12.88
C ILE A 83 14.63 -5.49 12.33
N PHE A 84 14.19 -4.54 13.16
CA PHE A 84 13.23 -3.51 12.79
C PHE A 84 13.75 -2.62 11.67
N CYS A 85 14.99 -2.14 11.78
CA CYS A 85 15.64 -1.30 10.77
C CYS A 85 15.80 -2.03 9.43
N VAL A 86 16.35 -3.24 9.43
CA VAL A 86 16.55 -4.03 8.21
C VAL A 86 15.21 -4.40 7.58
N GLY A 87 14.25 -4.83 8.41
CA GLY A 87 12.91 -5.20 7.99
C GLY A 87 12.19 -4.06 7.29
N LEU A 88 12.04 -2.91 7.95
CA LEU A 88 11.32 -1.77 7.40
C LEU A 88 12.03 -1.11 6.20
N THR A 89 13.36 -1.15 6.16
CA THR A 89 14.12 -0.69 4.97
C THR A 89 13.86 -1.60 3.78
N THR A 90 13.86 -2.91 3.99
CA THR A 90 13.57 -3.89 2.93
C THR A 90 12.13 -3.76 2.42
N VAL A 91 11.18 -3.59 3.35
CA VAL A 91 9.77 -3.32 3.01
C VAL A 91 9.64 -2.03 2.20
N ALA A 92 10.33 -0.96 2.57
CA ALA A 92 10.29 0.30 1.84
C ALA A 92 10.76 0.14 0.39
N VAL A 93 11.89 -0.52 0.16
CA VAL A 93 12.39 -0.79 -1.20
C VAL A 93 11.37 -1.61 -2.01
N ALA A 94 10.80 -2.66 -1.40
CA ALA A 94 9.80 -3.49 -2.05
C ALA A 94 8.50 -2.73 -2.36
N LEU A 95 8.05 -1.83 -1.48
CA LEU A 95 6.89 -0.98 -1.72
C LEU A 95 7.14 0.07 -2.80
N ILE A 96 8.34 0.66 -2.88
CA ILE A 96 8.70 1.57 -3.99
C ILE A 96 8.55 0.85 -5.33
N LEU A 97 9.10 -0.36 -5.44
CA LEU A 97 8.97 -1.18 -6.65
C LEU A 97 7.50 -1.53 -6.96
N THR A 98 6.73 -1.85 -5.92
CA THR A 98 5.29 -2.14 -6.04
C THR A 98 4.52 -0.93 -6.59
N TRP A 99 4.75 0.26 -6.04
CA TRP A 99 4.05 1.48 -6.48
C TRP A 99 4.45 1.90 -7.91
N ILE A 100 5.73 1.76 -8.26
CA ILE A 100 6.21 2.02 -9.63
C ILE A 100 5.54 1.05 -10.61
N THR A 101 5.55 -0.24 -10.31
CA THR A 101 4.99 -1.25 -11.23
C THR A 101 3.47 -1.23 -11.29
N ASN A 102 2.78 -0.87 -10.21
CA ASN A 102 1.34 -0.61 -10.24
C ASN A 102 1.00 0.52 -11.23
N TYR A 103 1.78 1.61 -11.21
CA TYR A 103 1.61 2.70 -12.18
C TYR A 103 1.83 2.24 -13.62
N GLU A 104 2.91 1.49 -13.86
CA GLU A 104 3.23 0.97 -15.20
C GLU A 104 2.11 0.05 -15.71
N PHE A 105 1.60 -0.85 -14.87
CA PHE A 105 0.45 -1.72 -15.18
C PHE A 105 -0.81 -0.90 -15.50
N GLN A 106 -1.18 0.05 -14.64
CA GLN A 106 -2.36 0.88 -14.85
C GLN A 106 -2.24 1.74 -16.11
N ARG A 107 -1.05 2.26 -16.42
CA ARG A 107 -0.79 3.04 -17.63
C ARG A 107 -0.94 2.18 -18.88
N GLU A 108 -0.35 0.99 -18.89
CA GLU A 108 -0.41 0.07 -20.03
C GLU A 108 -1.84 -0.41 -20.29
N LEU A 109 -2.57 -0.80 -19.24
CA LEU A 109 -3.97 -1.18 -19.33
C LEU A 109 -4.82 -0.03 -19.90
N MET A 110 -4.63 1.18 -19.41
CA MET A 110 -5.34 2.36 -19.93
C MET A 110 -4.96 2.67 -21.39
N GLU A 111 -3.68 2.56 -21.77
CA GLU A 111 -3.25 2.80 -23.15
C GLU A 111 -3.89 1.80 -24.12
N ARG A 112 -3.97 0.53 -23.74
CA ARG A 112 -4.66 -0.52 -24.51
C ARG A 112 -6.14 -0.18 -24.71
N GLU A 113 -6.88 0.03 -23.63
CA GLU A 113 -8.32 0.32 -23.69
C GLU A 113 -8.65 1.66 -24.39
N SER A 114 -7.75 2.65 -24.32
CA SER A 114 -7.95 3.95 -24.97
C SER A 114 -7.75 3.92 -26.48
N ARG A 115 -6.93 2.99 -27.00
CA ARG A 115 -6.73 2.83 -28.45
C ARG A 115 -7.97 2.30 -29.14
N ASP A 116 -8.72 1.44 -28.44
CA ASP A 116 -9.93 0.83 -28.96
C ASP A 116 -11.15 1.77 -28.87
N ASN A 117 -11.02 2.91 -28.16
CA ASN A 117 -12.13 3.83 -27.91
C ASN A 117 -11.68 5.30 -28.04
N THR A 118 -11.58 5.79 -29.28
CA THR A 118 -10.98 7.09 -29.67
C THR A 118 -11.66 8.35 -29.14
N GLU A 119 -12.85 8.27 -28.51
CA GLU A 119 -13.60 9.44 -28.00
C GLU A 119 -13.40 9.69 -26.49
N ASN A 120 -12.54 8.92 -25.81
CA ASN A 120 -12.55 8.88 -24.35
C ASN A 120 -11.71 9.97 -23.66
N HIS A 121 -12.33 11.12 -23.38
CA HIS A 121 -11.80 12.14 -22.44
C HIS A 121 -11.50 11.59 -21.02
N TYR A 122 -11.99 10.40 -20.70
CA TYR A 122 -11.77 9.70 -19.43
C TYR A 122 -10.31 9.28 -19.19
N ALA A 123 -9.57 8.94 -20.24
CA ALA A 123 -8.20 8.40 -20.12
C ALA A 123 -7.21 9.43 -19.55
N ALA A 124 -7.31 10.70 -19.97
CA ALA A 124 -6.45 11.77 -19.46
C ALA A 124 -6.67 12.04 -17.97
N SER A 125 -7.92 11.91 -17.49
CA SER A 125 -8.21 12.01 -16.05
C SER A 125 -7.58 10.85 -15.29
N ILE A 126 -7.82 9.61 -15.72
CA ILE A 126 -7.29 8.40 -15.08
C ILE A 126 -5.76 8.45 -14.97
N ARG A 127 -5.06 8.83 -16.04
CA ARG A 127 -3.59 8.97 -16.03
C ARG A 127 -3.09 9.86 -14.89
N LYS A 128 -3.75 10.99 -14.64
CA LYS A 128 -3.39 11.89 -13.54
C LYS A 128 -3.56 11.24 -12.18
N TYR A 129 -4.63 10.46 -11.96
CA TYR A 129 -4.80 9.70 -10.71
C TYR A 129 -3.66 8.70 -10.52
N CYS A 130 -3.33 7.92 -11.56
CA CYS A 130 -2.24 6.94 -11.50
C CYS A 130 -0.87 7.62 -11.22
N GLU A 131 -0.59 8.77 -11.82
CA GLU A 131 0.64 9.54 -11.56
C GLU A 131 0.70 10.04 -10.11
N VAL A 132 -0.40 10.60 -9.60
CA VAL A 132 -0.49 11.06 -8.21
C VAL A 132 -0.30 9.90 -7.24
N VAL A 133 -0.93 8.74 -7.50
CA VAL A 133 -0.76 7.53 -6.70
C VAL A 133 0.69 7.09 -6.66
N ARG A 134 1.36 7.03 -7.81
CA ARG A 134 2.78 6.67 -7.88
C ARG A 134 3.63 7.59 -7.00
N VAL A 135 3.43 8.91 -7.14
CA VAL A 135 4.21 9.89 -6.38
C VAL A 135 3.93 9.76 -4.89
N LEU A 136 2.66 9.74 -4.48
CA LEU A 136 2.30 9.63 -3.06
C LEU A 136 2.78 8.32 -2.43
N GLY A 137 2.57 7.19 -3.12
CA GLY A 137 2.99 5.88 -2.63
C GLY A 137 4.51 5.70 -2.58
N VAL A 138 5.26 6.24 -3.55
CA VAL A 138 6.73 6.21 -3.45
C VAL A 138 7.22 7.14 -2.35
N VAL A 139 6.69 8.36 -2.26
CA VAL A 139 7.13 9.34 -1.25
C VAL A 139 6.75 8.90 0.17
N SER A 140 5.59 8.25 0.38
CA SER A 140 5.19 7.73 1.69
C SER A 140 6.23 6.74 2.24
N THR A 141 6.73 5.83 1.40
CA THR A 141 7.59 4.72 1.81
C THR A 141 8.92 5.13 2.43
N PHE A 142 9.42 6.33 2.13
CA PHE A 142 10.62 6.87 2.79
C PHE A 142 10.41 7.13 4.29
N GLY A 143 9.16 7.29 4.75
CA GLY A 143 8.86 7.38 6.17
C GLY A 143 9.21 6.11 6.95
N LEU A 144 9.18 4.93 6.30
CA LEU A 144 9.48 3.63 6.95
C LEU A 144 10.93 3.50 7.44
N PRO A 145 11.98 3.69 6.62
CA PRO A 145 13.34 3.64 7.12
C PRO A 145 13.61 4.76 8.12
N VAL A 146 13.08 5.97 7.90
CA VAL A 146 13.26 7.09 8.84
C VAL A 146 12.67 6.73 10.21
N LEU A 147 11.42 6.27 10.29
CA LEU A 147 10.86 5.86 11.59
C LEU A 147 11.59 4.66 12.19
N ALA A 148 12.20 3.79 11.39
CA ALA A 148 12.93 2.63 11.90
C ALA A 148 14.26 3.03 12.54
N PHE A 149 15.05 3.86 11.87
CA PHE A 149 16.37 4.28 12.36
C PHE A 149 16.28 5.26 13.52
N PHE A 150 15.33 6.18 13.48
CA PHE A 150 15.11 7.15 14.56
C PHE A 150 14.17 6.55 15.61
N SER A 151 14.74 5.98 16.69
CA SER A 151 13.98 5.27 17.72
C SER A 151 13.05 6.19 18.53
N THR A 152 11.99 5.60 19.13
CA THR A 152 11.01 6.29 19.98
C THR A 152 11.60 6.88 21.27
N THR A 153 12.84 6.50 21.61
CA THR A 153 13.51 6.92 22.84
C THR A 153 14.56 7.99 22.62
N SER A 154 15.36 7.88 21.56
CA SER A 154 16.43 8.84 21.30
C SER A 154 15.97 10.00 20.42
N HIS A 155 14.98 9.77 19.55
CA HIS A 155 14.55 10.73 18.52
C HIS A 155 13.03 10.70 18.34
N ASP A 156 12.29 10.82 19.45
CA ASP A 156 10.83 10.65 19.51
C ASP A 156 10.05 11.53 18.51
N ALA A 157 10.45 12.79 18.35
CA ALA A 157 9.82 13.72 17.42
C ALA A 157 10.01 13.26 15.97
N ILE A 158 11.24 12.92 15.58
CA ILE A 158 11.55 12.46 14.21
C ILE A 158 10.80 11.16 13.92
N HIS A 159 10.83 10.22 14.87
CA HIS A 159 10.09 8.96 14.77
C HIS A 159 8.60 9.20 14.50
N LYS A 160 7.98 10.03 15.34
CA LYS A 160 6.55 10.35 15.28
C LYS A 160 6.18 11.02 13.96
N TYR A 161 6.93 12.02 13.52
CA TYR A 161 6.66 12.70 12.26
C TYR A 161 6.90 11.81 11.03
N ALA A 162 7.90 10.91 11.08
CA ALA A 162 8.13 9.93 10.03
C ALA A 162 6.99 8.89 9.94
N ALA A 163 6.45 8.46 11.08
CA ALA A 163 5.25 7.63 11.11
C ALA A 163 4.05 8.37 10.50
N TYR A 164 3.82 9.64 10.86
CA TYR A 164 2.74 10.43 10.27
C TYR A 164 2.92 10.65 8.77
N TRP A 165 4.14 10.95 8.33
CA TRP A 165 4.49 11.04 6.92
C TRP A 165 4.06 9.76 6.20
N PHE A 166 4.54 8.59 6.64
CA PHE A 166 4.19 7.32 6.03
C PHE A 166 2.67 7.10 6.02
N PHE A 167 2.02 7.08 7.19
CA PHE A 167 0.62 6.70 7.30
C PHE A 167 -0.34 7.67 6.60
N VAL A 168 -0.11 8.99 6.69
CA VAL A 168 -0.99 10.00 6.07
C VAL A 168 -0.87 9.94 4.55
N LEU A 169 0.35 9.94 4.01
CA LEU A 169 0.52 9.87 2.56
C LEU A 169 0.03 8.53 1.99
N GLU A 170 0.28 7.44 2.71
CA GLU A 170 -0.22 6.12 2.32
C GLU A 170 -1.76 6.09 2.34
N ALA A 171 -2.41 6.64 3.37
CA ALA A 171 -3.87 6.72 3.44
C ALA A 171 -4.48 7.40 2.21
N VAL A 172 -3.88 8.51 1.77
CA VAL A 172 -4.29 9.23 0.58
C VAL A 172 -3.98 8.40 -0.68
N ALA A 173 -2.79 7.81 -0.78
CA ALA A 173 -2.40 6.96 -1.91
C ALA A 173 -3.38 5.81 -2.12
N LEU A 174 -3.78 5.09 -1.07
CA LEU A 174 -4.75 3.99 -1.14
C LEU A 174 -6.12 4.43 -1.64
N VAL A 175 -6.62 5.59 -1.17
CA VAL A 175 -7.91 6.14 -1.64
C VAL A 175 -7.85 6.52 -3.10
N VAL A 176 -6.82 7.28 -3.48
CA VAL A 176 -6.64 7.73 -4.86
C VAL A 176 -6.44 6.52 -5.79
N ASN A 177 -5.72 5.48 -5.35
CA ASN A 177 -5.52 4.25 -6.11
C ASN A 177 -6.81 3.45 -6.24
N THR A 178 -7.62 3.37 -5.19
CA THR A 178 -8.93 2.72 -5.25
C THR A 178 -9.88 3.44 -6.20
N ILE A 179 -9.86 4.79 -6.21
CA ILE A 179 -10.60 5.60 -7.18
C ILE A 179 -10.07 5.37 -8.60
N ALA A 180 -8.75 5.29 -8.79
CA ALA A 180 -8.15 4.97 -10.07
C ALA A 180 -8.65 3.61 -10.56
N SER A 181 -8.53 2.55 -9.74
CA SER A 181 -9.00 1.21 -10.07
C SER A 181 -10.49 1.14 -10.37
N PHE A 182 -11.33 1.88 -9.63
CA PHE A 182 -12.76 2.01 -9.96
C PHE A 182 -12.99 2.61 -11.36
N LYS A 183 -12.26 3.67 -11.69
CA LYS A 183 -12.36 4.30 -13.02
C LYS A 183 -11.84 3.40 -14.12
N LEU A 184 -10.74 2.67 -13.88
CA LEU A 184 -10.23 1.66 -14.82
C LEU A 184 -11.26 0.54 -15.03
N ASP A 185 -11.87 0.03 -13.96
CA ASP A 185 -12.89 -1.01 -14.08
C ASP A 185 -14.10 -0.58 -14.91
N ARG A 186 -14.53 0.67 -14.75
CA ARG A 186 -15.58 1.25 -15.59
C ARG A 186 -15.16 1.41 -17.04
N LEU A 187 -13.90 1.77 -17.30
CA LEU A 187 -13.35 1.88 -18.65
C LEU A 187 -13.36 0.51 -19.35
N THR A 188 -12.82 -0.52 -18.69
CA THR A 188 -12.77 -1.89 -19.21
C THR A 188 -14.17 -2.49 -19.37
N SER A 189 -15.11 -2.17 -18.48
CA SER A 189 -16.50 -2.61 -18.61
C SER A 189 -17.25 -1.90 -19.75
N ALA A 190 -16.94 -0.63 -20.04
CA ALA A 190 -17.57 0.14 -21.11
C ALA A 190 -17.04 -0.23 -22.52
N GLY A 191 -15.80 -0.72 -22.61
CA GLY A 191 -15.22 -1.24 -23.85
C GLY A 191 -15.84 -2.56 -24.33
N ASN A 192 -16.72 -3.19 -23.54
CA ASN A 192 -17.26 -4.52 -23.81
C ASN A 192 -18.81 -4.48 -23.99
N PRO A 193 -19.32 -4.07 -25.17
CA PRO A 193 -20.76 -4.02 -25.45
C PRO A 193 -21.30 -5.42 -25.80
N HIS A 194 -21.33 -6.33 -24.83
CA HIS A 194 -22.02 -7.62 -24.95
C HIS A 194 -22.96 -7.85 -23.78
N TYR A 195 -23.84 -6.87 -23.51
CA TYR A 195 -25.03 -7.07 -22.69
C TYR A 195 -26.11 -6.02 -23.02
N THR A 196 -26.50 -5.91 -24.29
CA THR A 196 -27.82 -5.36 -24.65
C THR A 196 -28.23 -5.93 -25.99
N LEU A 197 -29.30 -6.74 -25.98
CA LEU A 197 -30.00 -7.44 -27.06
C LEU A 197 -29.72 -8.94 -27.12
N GLU A 198 -30.58 -9.71 -26.46
CA GLU A 198 -31.29 -10.84 -27.07
C GLU A 198 -32.28 -11.42 -26.04
N GLU A 199 -33.45 -10.81 -25.98
CA GLU A 199 -34.67 -11.55 -25.67
C GLU A 199 -35.13 -12.11 -27.03
N SER A 200 -34.76 -13.37 -27.33
CA SER A 200 -35.50 -14.34 -28.18
C SER A 200 -34.60 -15.51 -28.64
N GLU A 201 -34.65 -16.59 -27.84
CA GLU A 201 -34.69 -18.02 -28.22
C GLU A 201 -33.84 -18.55 -29.41
N VAL A 202 -32.66 -19.13 -29.14
CA VAL A 202 -32.16 -20.39 -29.78
C VAL A 202 -31.21 -21.14 -28.81
N PRO A 203 -31.23 -22.50 -28.71
CA PRO A 203 -30.53 -23.25 -27.66
C PRO A 203 -29.02 -23.43 -27.87
N GLN A 204 -28.31 -23.49 -26.74
CA GLN A 204 -26.87 -23.76 -26.60
C GLN A 204 -26.36 -24.91 -27.48
N ALA A 205 -25.31 -24.62 -28.25
CA ALA A 205 -24.35 -25.60 -28.71
C ALA A 205 -22.97 -25.23 -28.13
N SER A 206 -22.46 -26.16 -27.33
CA SER A 206 -21.18 -26.14 -26.63
C SER A 206 -19.98 -25.85 -27.55
N THR A 207 -19.35 -24.70 -27.36
CA THR A 207 -17.91 -24.55 -27.53
C THR A 207 -17.40 -23.69 -26.38
N ASN A 208 -16.73 -24.31 -25.40
CA ASN A 208 -15.93 -23.61 -24.41
C ASN A 208 -14.70 -23.03 -25.12
N VAL A 209 -14.90 -22.01 -25.96
CA VAL A 209 -13.81 -21.16 -26.43
C VAL A 209 -13.45 -20.30 -25.24
N PHE A 210 -12.30 -20.59 -24.62
CA PHE A 210 -11.71 -19.76 -23.58
C PHE A 210 -11.61 -18.34 -24.13
N ASN A 211 -12.49 -17.43 -23.69
CA ASN A 211 -12.51 -16.06 -24.16
C ASN A 211 -11.64 -15.24 -23.19
N PRO A 212 -10.37 -14.88 -23.53
CA PRO A 212 -9.43 -14.26 -22.60
C PRO A 212 -9.95 -12.92 -22.04
N TRP A 213 -10.91 -12.33 -22.75
CA TRP A 213 -11.51 -11.02 -22.49
C TRP A 213 -12.56 -11.02 -21.37
N ASN A 214 -13.18 -12.17 -21.06
CA ASN A 214 -14.03 -12.30 -19.86
C ASN A 214 -13.19 -12.32 -18.57
N ASP A 215 -11.92 -12.70 -18.68
CA ASP A 215 -10.99 -12.84 -17.55
C ASP A 215 -10.39 -11.47 -17.14
N SER A 216 -10.20 -10.53 -18.08
CA SER A 216 -9.63 -9.20 -17.76
C SER A 216 -10.59 -8.32 -16.97
N THR A 217 -11.87 -8.29 -17.35
CA THR A 217 -12.95 -7.57 -16.62
C THR A 217 -13.20 -8.19 -15.25
N SER A 218 -13.14 -9.51 -15.13
CA SER A 218 -13.21 -10.21 -13.84
C SER A 218 -12.03 -9.82 -12.93
N THR A 219 -10.85 -9.62 -13.52
CA THR A 219 -9.63 -9.28 -12.79
C THR A 219 -9.63 -7.84 -12.28
N THR A 220 -10.02 -6.84 -13.08
CA THR A 220 -10.11 -5.42 -12.64
C THR A 220 -11.15 -5.24 -11.54
N LYS A 221 -12.31 -5.89 -11.67
CA LYS A 221 -13.35 -5.91 -10.64
C LYS A 221 -12.83 -6.49 -9.34
N ARG A 222 -12.17 -7.66 -9.40
CA ARG A 222 -11.58 -8.31 -8.24
C ARG A 222 -10.55 -7.41 -7.55
N THR A 223 -9.62 -6.80 -8.31
CA THR A 223 -8.65 -5.85 -7.78
C THR A 223 -9.35 -4.69 -7.07
N PHE A 224 -10.36 -4.08 -7.70
CA PHE A 224 -11.12 -2.97 -7.11
C PHE A 224 -11.79 -3.38 -5.78
N TYR A 225 -12.48 -4.53 -5.72
CA TYR A 225 -13.13 -4.96 -4.48
C TYR A 225 -12.14 -5.24 -3.35
N ILE A 226 -11.00 -5.88 -3.65
CA ILE A 226 -9.93 -6.08 -2.66
C ILE A 226 -9.44 -4.72 -2.15
N GLN A 227 -9.14 -3.79 -3.06
CA GLN A 227 -8.68 -2.45 -2.69
C GLN A 227 -9.71 -1.68 -1.88
N LEU A 228 -11.00 -1.76 -2.24
CA LEU A 228 -12.08 -1.09 -1.52
C LEU A 228 -12.16 -1.60 -0.08
N VAL A 229 -12.23 -2.92 0.11
CA VAL A 229 -12.33 -3.54 1.44
C VAL A 229 -11.13 -3.14 2.30
N PHE A 230 -9.90 -3.33 1.81
CA PHE A 230 -8.71 -3.05 2.59
C PHE A 230 -8.47 -1.55 2.80
N THR A 231 -8.82 -0.69 1.84
CA THR A 231 -8.75 0.77 2.04
C THR A 231 -9.73 1.22 3.11
N THR A 232 -10.98 0.71 3.11
CA THR A 232 -11.95 1.05 4.15
C THR A 232 -11.48 0.62 5.53
N LEU A 233 -11.00 -0.62 5.67
CA LEU A 233 -10.48 -1.11 6.95
C LEU A 233 -9.24 -0.33 7.40
N PHE A 234 -8.32 -0.04 6.47
CA PHE A 234 -7.15 0.79 6.74
C PHE A 234 -7.56 2.18 7.23
N TRP A 235 -8.55 2.82 6.58
CA TRP A 235 -9.02 4.15 6.99
C TRP A 235 -9.64 4.16 8.38
N ILE A 236 -10.42 3.14 8.74
CA ILE A 236 -10.96 3.01 10.10
C ILE A 236 -9.79 2.91 11.10
N GLY A 237 -8.82 2.04 10.85
CA GLY A 237 -7.63 1.90 11.69
C GLY A 237 -6.82 3.20 11.77
N PHE A 238 -6.59 3.87 10.64
CA PHE A 238 -5.84 5.11 10.55
C PHE A 238 -6.50 6.21 11.37
N LEU A 239 -7.81 6.39 11.23
CA LEU A 239 -8.58 7.39 11.98
C LEU A 239 -8.49 7.14 13.49
N LEU A 240 -8.64 5.89 13.92
CA LEU A 240 -8.54 5.52 15.33
C LEU A 240 -7.11 5.67 15.87
N TYR A 241 -6.09 5.36 15.07
CA TYR A 241 -4.69 5.44 15.46
C TYR A 241 -4.19 6.87 15.60
N ILE A 242 -4.42 7.71 14.58
CA ILE A 242 -3.84 9.05 14.47
C ILE A 242 -4.83 10.13 14.92
N PRO A 243 -5.80 10.61 14.10
CA PRO A 243 -6.55 11.81 14.45
C PRO A 243 -7.44 11.63 15.68
N ILE A 244 -8.17 10.53 15.81
CA ILE A 244 -9.04 10.27 16.97
C ILE A 244 -8.18 9.92 18.18
N GLY A 245 -7.25 8.99 18.02
CA GLY A 245 -6.39 8.54 19.11
C GLY A 245 -5.56 9.66 19.73
N LEU A 246 -4.99 10.56 18.92
CA LEU A 246 -4.23 11.71 19.41
C LEU A 246 -5.12 12.80 20.00
N ALA A 247 -6.34 12.98 19.50
CA ALA A 247 -7.26 13.98 20.06
C ALA A 247 -7.81 13.59 21.44
N LEU A 248 -7.82 12.29 21.77
CA LEU A 248 -8.37 11.78 23.02
C LEU A 248 -7.33 11.48 24.09
N ILE A 249 -6.04 11.43 23.74
CA ILE A 249 -4.98 11.09 24.69
C ILE A 249 -4.45 12.37 25.38
N ASP A 250 -4.21 12.29 26.68
CA ASP A 250 -3.43 13.28 27.40
C ASP A 250 -1.93 13.12 27.11
N ASP A 251 -1.11 14.01 27.66
CA ASP A 251 0.34 13.97 27.48
C ASP A 251 0.92 12.61 27.90
N PHE A 252 1.71 12.02 27.00
CA PHE A 252 2.41 10.77 27.26
C PHE A 252 3.41 10.93 28.40
N GLN A 253 3.42 9.98 29.34
CA GLN A 253 4.33 9.99 30.47
C GLN A 253 5.50 9.04 30.27
N ARG A 254 6.65 9.39 30.85
CA ARG A 254 7.80 8.52 30.93
C ARG A 254 7.68 7.61 32.16
N LEU A 255 8.23 6.40 32.06
CA LEU A 255 8.39 5.52 33.21
C LEU A 255 9.49 6.10 34.11
N THR A 256 9.23 6.22 35.40
CA THR A 256 10.25 6.71 36.34
C THR A 256 11.35 5.68 36.53
N VAL A 257 12.56 6.12 36.91
CA VAL A 257 13.66 5.20 37.25
C VAL A 257 13.24 4.28 38.40
N LYS A 258 12.50 4.81 39.37
CA LYS A 258 11.97 4.03 40.49
C LYS A 258 11.01 2.94 40.01
N ASP A 259 9.99 3.30 39.22
CA ASP A 259 9.01 2.32 38.72
C ASP A 259 9.69 1.26 37.83
N CYS A 260 10.69 1.65 37.05
CA CYS A 260 11.50 0.74 36.25
C CYS A 260 12.21 -0.32 37.11
N LEU A 261 12.78 0.10 38.25
CA LEU A 261 13.41 -0.80 39.22
C LEU A 261 12.38 -1.67 39.95
N ASP A 262 11.23 -1.12 40.31
CA ASP A 262 10.13 -1.83 40.97
C ASP A 262 9.54 -2.92 40.04
N LEU A 263 9.57 -2.71 38.72
CA LEU A 263 9.25 -3.70 37.70
C LEU A 263 10.35 -4.75 37.46
N ASN A 264 11.47 -4.69 38.20
CA ASN A 264 12.62 -5.59 38.09
C ASN A 264 13.23 -5.68 36.68
N LEU A 265 13.22 -4.58 35.92
CA LEU A 265 13.74 -4.55 34.54
C LEU A 265 15.29 -4.53 34.46
N GLY A 266 15.95 -4.50 35.62
CA GLY A 266 17.41 -4.54 35.76
C GLY A 266 18.00 -3.18 36.11
N GLU A 267 18.89 -3.16 37.10
CA GLU A 267 19.45 -1.93 37.65
C GLU A 267 20.21 -1.12 36.60
N LYS A 268 21.16 -1.74 35.89
CA LYS A 268 21.90 -1.09 34.80
C LYS A 268 20.99 -0.66 33.64
N TYR A 269 19.91 -1.40 33.40
CA TYR A 269 18.98 -1.04 32.34
C TYR A 269 18.24 0.25 32.69
N CYS A 270 17.73 0.37 33.91
CA CYS A 270 16.98 1.54 34.38
C CYS A 270 17.85 2.77 34.67
N THR A 271 19.05 2.59 35.25
CA THR A 271 19.88 3.70 35.76
C THR A 271 20.97 4.18 34.81
N ASP A 272 21.22 3.43 33.74
CA ASP A 272 22.26 3.75 32.74
C ASP A 272 21.69 3.65 31.32
N THR A 273 21.24 2.47 30.91
CA THR A 273 20.86 2.22 29.50
C THR A 273 19.66 3.03 29.03
N MET A 274 18.62 3.13 29.86
CA MET A 274 17.36 3.82 29.55
C MET A 274 17.21 5.12 30.34
N ARG A 275 18.27 5.63 30.96
CA ARG A 275 18.17 6.84 31.78
C ARG A 275 17.96 8.07 30.90
N LEU A 276 16.95 8.88 31.23
CA LEU A 276 16.76 10.22 30.66
C LEU A 276 17.35 11.28 31.59
N ASN A 277 17.00 11.20 32.88
CA ASN A 277 17.49 12.07 33.95
C ASN A 277 17.54 11.29 35.27
N ASP A 278 17.69 11.95 36.42
CA ASP A 278 17.78 11.29 37.73
C ASP A 278 16.48 10.61 38.18
N THR A 279 15.35 11.03 37.62
CA THR A 279 14.00 10.61 38.02
C THR A 279 13.28 9.79 36.97
N GLU A 280 13.57 10.00 35.68
CA GLU A 280 12.83 9.46 34.55
C GLU A 280 13.73 8.64 33.62
N THR A 281 13.11 7.64 33.00
CA THR A 281 13.69 6.88 31.90
C THR A 281 13.21 7.43 30.56
N VAL A 282 13.86 7.03 29.47
CA VAL A 282 13.36 7.26 28.11
C VAL A 282 12.18 6.35 27.76
N LEU A 283 11.81 5.38 28.61
CA LEU A 283 10.73 4.45 28.35
C LEU A 283 9.38 5.16 28.49
N TRP A 284 8.48 4.94 27.54
CA TRP A 284 7.12 5.43 27.63
C TRP A 284 6.29 4.54 28.55
N ASN A 285 5.45 5.15 29.38
CA ASN A 285 4.44 4.48 30.19
C ASN A 285 3.05 4.81 29.62
N TYR A 286 2.30 3.79 29.17
CA TYR A 286 0.98 3.94 28.58
C TYR A 286 -0.16 3.53 29.51
N ASP A 287 0.11 3.34 30.81
CA ASP A 287 -0.91 2.97 31.79
C ASP A 287 -1.94 4.09 32.02
N ASN A 288 -1.54 5.34 31.87
CA ASN A 288 -2.49 6.45 31.79
C ASN A 288 -3.30 6.32 30.50
N PHE A 289 -4.62 6.41 30.60
CA PHE A 289 -5.53 6.20 29.48
C PHE A 289 -5.26 4.89 28.74
N HIS A 290 -4.95 3.82 29.49
CA HIS A 290 -4.60 2.51 28.96
C HIS A 290 -5.52 2.05 27.82
N GLY A 291 -6.84 2.21 27.97
CA GLY A 291 -7.81 1.83 26.92
C GLY A 291 -7.60 2.56 25.59
N ILE A 292 -7.28 3.85 25.61
CA ILE A 292 -7.02 4.65 24.41
C ILE A 292 -5.68 4.26 23.80
N ASN A 293 -4.63 4.11 24.61
CA ASN A 293 -3.32 3.64 24.12
C ASN A 293 -3.39 2.22 23.54
N GLN A 294 -4.19 1.35 24.14
CA GLN A 294 -4.42 -0.01 23.66
C GLN A 294 -5.20 -0.01 22.34
N MET A 295 -6.23 0.85 22.21
CA MET A 295 -6.94 1.05 20.96
C MET A 295 -6.01 1.55 19.85
N ARG A 296 -5.14 2.53 20.15
CA ARG A 296 -4.22 3.12 19.17
C ARG A 296 -3.16 2.15 18.67
N SER A 297 -2.51 1.43 19.58
CA SER A 297 -1.54 0.38 19.24
C SER A 297 -2.18 -0.77 18.45
N ALA A 298 -3.38 -1.21 18.83
CA ALA A 298 -4.14 -2.19 18.06
C ALA A 298 -4.54 -1.67 16.67
N SER A 299 -4.92 -0.40 16.57
CA SER A 299 -5.27 0.25 15.31
C SER A 299 -4.05 0.42 14.40
N GLN A 300 -2.86 0.68 14.95
CA GLN A 300 -1.59 0.67 14.21
C GLN A 300 -1.34 -0.71 13.61
N LEU A 301 -1.50 -1.79 14.38
CA LEU A 301 -1.39 -3.16 13.86
C LEU A 301 -2.40 -3.41 12.74
N ALA A 302 -3.66 -3.02 12.94
CA ALA A 302 -4.71 -3.17 11.94
C ALA A 302 -4.35 -2.45 10.64
N CYS A 303 -3.76 -1.24 10.70
CA CYS A 303 -3.25 -0.55 9.52
C CYS A 303 -2.16 -1.37 8.81
N ILE A 304 -1.22 -1.95 9.54
CA ILE A 304 -0.15 -2.76 8.92
C ILE A 304 -0.73 -4.03 8.26
N LEU A 305 -1.62 -4.74 8.95
CA LEU A 305 -2.25 -5.96 8.42
C LEU A 305 -3.16 -5.68 7.22
N THR A 306 -3.85 -4.53 7.22
CA THR A 306 -4.67 -4.11 6.08
C THR A 306 -3.82 -3.68 4.89
N LEU A 307 -2.64 -3.09 5.08
CA LEU A 307 -1.67 -2.85 4.00
C LEU A 307 -1.14 -4.16 3.40
N VAL A 308 -0.84 -5.15 4.25
CA VAL A 308 -0.48 -6.51 3.80
C VAL A 308 -1.59 -7.08 2.92
N GLY A 309 -2.84 -7.04 3.40
CA GLY A 309 -3.98 -7.51 2.62
C GLY A 309 -4.21 -6.70 1.33
N TYR A 310 -4.02 -5.38 1.38
CA TYR A 310 -4.10 -4.50 0.22
C TYR A 310 -3.08 -4.88 -0.85
N SER A 311 -1.86 -5.28 -0.44
CA SER A 311 -0.81 -5.67 -1.37
C SER A 311 -1.19 -6.88 -2.24
N MET A 312 -2.11 -7.73 -1.76
CA MET A 312 -2.67 -8.84 -2.55
C MET A 312 -3.43 -8.35 -3.78
N SER A 313 -3.94 -7.11 -3.78
CA SER A 313 -4.58 -6.51 -4.96
C SER A 313 -3.60 -6.28 -6.12
N PHE A 314 -2.30 -6.13 -5.84
CA PHE A 314 -1.30 -6.03 -6.90
C PHE A 314 -1.00 -7.40 -7.51
N LEU A 315 -1.14 -8.47 -6.73
CA LEU A 315 -0.98 -9.85 -7.21
C LEU A 315 -2.16 -10.31 -8.07
N SER A 316 -3.32 -9.67 -7.97
CA SER A 316 -4.43 -9.98 -8.86
C SER A 316 -4.21 -9.50 -10.29
N HIS A 317 -3.21 -8.65 -10.56
CA HIS A 317 -2.83 -8.27 -11.93
C HIS A 317 -2.27 -9.49 -12.69
N ARG A 318 -3.06 -10.02 -13.63
CA ARG A 318 -2.67 -11.20 -14.42
C ARG A 318 -1.80 -10.76 -15.60
N SER A 319 -0.57 -11.25 -15.65
CA SER A 319 0.44 -10.95 -16.69
C SER A 319 0.19 -11.65 -18.03
N ASP A 320 -0.75 -12.58 -18.08
CA ASP A 320 -1.00 -13.43 -19.26
C ASP A 320 -1.48 -12.58 -20.46
N SER A 321 -2.06 -11.41 -20.22
CA SER A 321 -2.53 -10.48 -21.26
C SER A 321 -1.41 -9.75 -22.03
N LEU A 322 -0.14 -9.91 -21.63
CA LEU A 322 1.03 -9.29 -22.25
C LEU A 322 1.99 -10.31 -22.89
N GLN A 323 1.77 -11.60 -22.66
CA GLN A 323 2.53 -12.68 -23.32
C GLN A 323 2.01 -12.97 -24.74
N ASP A 324 0.74 -12.72 -25.02
CA ASP A 324 0.11 -13.08 -26.30
C ASP A 324 0.53 -12.18 -27.48
N ASP A 325 1.17 -11.03 -27.24
CA ASP A 325 1.68 -10.15 -28.31
C ASP A 325 3.13 -10.48 -28.73
N THR A 326 3.65 -11.65 -28.34
CA THR A 326 5.04 -12.07 -28.61
C THR A 326 5.20 -13.34 -29.43
N VAL A 327 4.13 -13.86 -30.04
CA VAL A 327 4.20 -14.97 -31.02
C VAL A 327 3.78 -14.49 -32.40
#